data_AF-A0A834YK84-F1
#
_entry.id   AF-A0A834YK84-F1
#
_cell.length_a   1.000
_cell.length_b   1.000
_cell.length_c   1.000
_cell.angle_alpha   90.00
_cell.angle_beta   90.00
_cell.angle_gamma   90.00
#
_symmetry.space_group_name_H-M   'P 1'
#
loop_
_entity.id
_entity.type
_entity.pdbx_description
1 polymer ?
#
loop_
_entity_poly.entity_id
_entity_poly.type
_entity_poly.pdbx_seq_one_letter_code
_entity_poly.pdbx_strand_id
1 'polypeptide(L)'
;MGGGAGVSIPGTFRVATDKTVFATPETQIGFHPDAGASFYLSHLPGYLGEYLALTGEKLNGVEMISCGLATHYSLSARLPSIEERLGTLVTDDPSVIEASLDQYSDLVYPDKRSVFHRIETLDKCFGHDTVEEIIDALESEATGSYDEWCTSTLKKLKEASPLSLKVSLRSIREGRFQTLDQCLVREYRMSLQGISKQVSNDFCEGVRARLVDKNFAPKWDPPCLENVPKDMVDNYFLPLSEFEPELELPTKLREAFT
;
A
#
# COMPACT_ATOMS: atom_id res chain seq x y z
N MET A 1 -3.43 -3.40 -7.87
CA MET A 1 -3.97 -3.44 -6.49
C MET A 1 -3.47 -4.70 -5.81
N GLY A 2 -3.22 -4.65 -4.50
CA GLY A 2 -2.75 -5.79 -3.70
C GLY A 2 -1.58 -6.54 -4.33
N GLY A 3 -1.72 -7.86 -4.50
CA GLY A 3 -0.68 -8.71 -5.11
C GLY A 3 -0.15 -8.24 -6.48
N GLY A 4 -0.94 -7.53 -7.29
CA GLY A 4 -0.44 -6.93 -8.54
C GLY A 4 0.64 -5.87 -8.32
N ALA A 5 0.58 -5.13 -7.20
CA ALA A 5 1.65 -4.22 -6.79
C ALA A 5 2.87 -5.02 -6.29
N GLY A 6 2.67 -6.09 -5.51
CA GLY A 6 3.76 -6.94 -5.03
C GLY A 6 4.59 -7.59 -6.14
N VAL A 7 3.98 -7.90 -7.29
CA VAL A 7 4.71 -8.44 -8.47
C VAL A 7 5.44 -7.35 -9.26
N SER A 8 4.99 -6.09 -9.20
CA SER A 8 5.49 -5.02 -10.07
C SER A 8 6.42 -4.03 -9.39
N ILE A 9 6.08 -3.54 -8.20
CA ILE A 9 6.80 -2.45 -7.51
C ILE A 9 8.25 -2.82 -7.13
N PRO A 10 8.56 -4.06 -6.69
CA PRO A 10 9.94 -4.46 -6.45
C PRO A 10 10.79 -4.60 -7.72
N GLY A 11 10.21 -4.51 -8.92
CA GLY A 11 10.94 -4.57 -10.19
C GLY A 11 11.71 -3.28 -10.48
N THR A 12 12.73 -3.40 -11.34
CA THR A 12 13.59 -2.27 -11.75
C THR A 12 12.81 -1.21 -12.54
N PHE A 13 12.04 -1.63 -13.54
CA PHE A 13 11.26 -0.74 -14.42
C PHE A 13 9.76 -0.95 -14.24
N ARG A 14 9.03 0.16 -14.03
CA ARG A 14 7.59 0.19 -13.78
C ARG A 14 6.96 1.27 -14.65
N VAL A 15 6.29 0.86 -15.73
CA VAL A 15 5.64 1.77 -16.67
C VAL A 15 4.18 1.95 -16.27
N ALA A 16 3.82 3.15 -15.83
CA ALA A 16 2.44 3.54 -15.61
C ALA A 16 1.81 4.15 -16.88
N THR A 17 0.48 4.14 -16.95
CA THR A 17 -0.29 4.66 -18.09
C THR A 17 -1.49 5.49 -17.66
N ASP A 18 -2.18 6.09 -18.63
CA ASP A 18 -3.48 6.76 -18.45
C ASP A 18 -4.57 5.85 -17.87
N LYS A 19 -4.40 4.53 -17.92
CA LYS A 19 -5.34 3.53 -17.39
C LYS A 19 -4.89 2.91 -16.06
N THR A 20 -3.70 3.25 -15.58
CA THR A 20 -3.17 2.66 -14.35
C THR A 20 -3.96 3.14 -13.14
N VAL A 21 -4.39 2.20 -12.31
CA VAL A 21 -5.00 2.44 -11.01
C VAL A 21 -4.29 1.60 -9.96
N PHE A 22 -3.52 2.25 -9.11
CA PHE A 22 -2.85 1.65 -7.96
C PHE A 22 -3.68 1.87 -6.69
N ALA A 23 -3.75 0.87 -5.83
CA ALA A 23 -4.33 0.98 -4.48
C ALA A 23 -3.92 -0.25 -3.65
N THR A 24 -3.88 -0.06 -2.34
CA THR A 24 -3.76 -1.11 -1.31
C THR A 24 -5.01 -1.08 -0.42
N PRO A 25 -6.16 -1.61 -0.89
CA PRO A 25 -7.43 -1.54 -0.17
C PRO A 25 -7.61 -2.63 0.90
N GLU A 26 -6.54 -3.30 1.32
CA GLU A 26 -6.58 -4.49 2.18
C GLU A 26 -7.21 -4.22 3.55
N THR A 27 -7.03 -3.02 4.12
CA THR A 27 -7.67 -2.63 5.39
C THR A 27 -9.19 -2.63 5.30
N GLN A 28 -9.74 -2.39 4.11
CA GLN A 28 -11.17 -2.36 3.86
C GLN A 28 -11.80 -3.76 3.83
N ILE A 29 -11.00 -4.81 3.62
CA ILE A 29 -11.44 -6.22 3.66
C ILE A 29 -11.02 -6.93 4.94
N GLY A 30 -10.59 -6.22 5.99
CA GLY A 30 -10.15 -6.83 7.24
C GLY A 30 -8.78 -7.50 7.15
N PHE A 31 -7.92 -7.03 6.23
CA PHE A 31 -6.55 -7.52 6.05
C PHE A 31 -5.53 -6.37 6.21
N HIS A 32 -4.25 -6.64 5.99
CA HIS A 32 -3.20 -5.61 5.98
C HIS A 32 -2.61 -5.48 4.58
N PRO A 33 -2.06 -4.31 4.19
CA PRO A 33 -1.23 -4.22 2.99
C PRO A 33 -0.08 -5.22 3.07
N ASP A 34 0.01 -6.09 2.08
CA ASP A 34 0.89 -7.26 2.03
C ASP A 34 1.80 -7.22 0.79
N ALA A 35 2.49 -8.33 0.52
CA ALA A 35 3.36 -8.52 -0.65
C ALA A 35 4.45 -7.43 -0.82
N GLY A 36 5.07 -7.03 0.27
CA GLY A 36 6.10 -5.99 0.34
C GLY A 36 5.56 -4.57 0.45
N ALA A 37 4.25 -4.38 0.62
CA ALA A 37 3.64 -3.06 0.75
C ALA A 37 4.24 -2.24 1.88
N SER A 38 4.55 -2.86 3.01
CA SER A 38 5.19 -2.16 4.12
C SER A 38 6.58 -1.64 3.79
N PHE A 39 7.28 -2.24 2.82
CA PHE A 39 8.54 -1.71 2.31
C PHE A 39 8.30 -0.53 1.38
N TYR A 40 7.61 -0.72 0.25
CA TYR A 40 7.55 0.35 -0.75
C TYR A 40 6.67 1.53 -0.36
N LEU A 41 5.61 1.33 0.46
CA LEU A 41 4.81 2.45 0.96
C LEU A 41 5.57 3.29 1.99
N SER A 42 6.33 2.65 2.89
CA SER A 42 7.07 3.37 3.94
C SER A 42 8.23 4.24 3.41
N HIS A 43 8.68 3.98 2.18
CA HIS A 43 9.72 4.74 1.49
C HIS A 43 9.15 5.85 0.58
N LEU A 44 7.82 6.04 0.56
CA LEU A 44 7.22 7.18 -0.14
C LEU A 44 7.49 8.50 0.61
N PRO A 45 7.41 9.64 -0.08
CA PRO A 45 7.63 10.95 0.54
C PRO A 45 6.72 11.20 1.75
N GLY A 46 7.31 11.74 2.83
CA GLY A 46 6.59 12.10 4.05
C GLY A 46 5.84 10.92 4.66
N TYR A 47 4.52 11.13 4.85
CA TYR A 47 3.59 10.16 5.41
C TYR A 47 2.57 9.63 4.39
N LEU A 48 2.88 9.75 3.09
CA LEU A 48 2.01 9.30 2.00
C LEU A 48 1.77 7.78 2.07
N GLY A 49 2.76 7.01 2.49
CA GLY A 49 2.64 5.56 2.65
C GLY A 49 1.56 5.16 3.64
N GLU A 50 1.55 5.79 4.80
CA GLU A 50 0.55 5.59 5.85
C GLU A 50 -0.85 5.98 5.36
N TYR A 51 -0.98 7.11 4.64
CA TYR A 51 -2.24 7.50 4.02
C TYR A 51 -2.79 6.43 3.07
N LEU A 52 -1.97 5.95 2.14
CA LEU A 52 -2.38 4.95 1.14
C LEU A 52 -2.71 3.60 1.80
N ALA A 53 -1.89 3.16 2.75
CA ALA A 53 -2.07 1.91 3.48
C ALA A 53 -3.38 1.88 4.28
N LEU A 54 -3.69 2.97 4.99
CA LEU A 54 -4.84 3.01 5.89
C LEU A 54 -6.16 3.25 5.13
N THR A 55 -6.14 4.14 4.15
CA THR A 55 -7.37 4.57 3.45
C THR A 55 -7.72 3.69 2.25
N GLY A 56 -6.73 3.00 1.67
CA GLY A 56 -6.88 2.31 0.39
C GLY A 56 -7.17 3.27 -0.77
N GLU A 57 -6.75 4.54 -0.67
CA GLU A 57 -6.93 5.52 -1.74
C GLU A 57 -6.26 5.07 -3.04
N LYS A 58 -6.88 5.45 -4.14
CA LYS A 58 -6.37 5.15 -5.48
C LYS A 58 -5.40 6.22 -5.93
N LEU A 59 -4.27 5.79 -6.50
CA LEU A 59 -3.40 6.64 -7.30
C LEU A 59 -3.54 6.27 -8.77
N ASN A 60 -3.65 7.29 -9.63
CA ASN A 60 -3.55 7.11 -11.06
C ASN A 60 -2.07 7.03 -11.52
N GLY A 61 -1.84 6.77 -12.81
CA GLY A 61 -0.47 6.65 -13.32
C GLY A 61 0.40 7.93 -13.18
N VAL A 62 -0.21 9.12 -13.28
CA VAL A 62 0.49 10.40 -13.10
C VAL A 62 0.91 10.60 -11.64
N GLU A 63 0.06 10.18 -10.72
CA GLU A 63 0.36 10.22 -9.30
C GLU A 63 1.44 9.21 -8.90
N MET A 64 1.42 8.01 -9.48
CA MET A 64 2.45 6.99 -9.23
C MET A 64 3.85 7.44 -9.66
N ILE A 65 3.99 8.09 -10.83
CA ILE A 65 5.30 8.63 -11.24
C ILE A 65 5.75 9.77 -10.32
N SER A 66 4.81 10.56 -9.80
CA SER A 66 5.10 11.70 -8.93
C SER A 66 5.60 11.31 -7.54
N CYS A 67 5.20 10.15 -6.99
CA CYS A 67 5.75 9.61 -5.74
C CYS A 67 6.84 8.54 -5.94
N GLY A 68 7.22 8.22 -7.18
CA GLY A 68 8.25 7.22 -7.47
C GLY A 68 7.79 5.76 -7.37
N LEU A 69 6.48 5.49 -7.32
CA LEU A 69 5.94 4.13 -7.46
C LEU A 69 6.03 3.60 -8.91
N ALA A 70 6.00 4.50 -9.89
CA ALA A 70 6.32 4.20 -11.27
C ALA A 70 7.65 4.85 -11.64
N THR A 71 8.43 4.23 -12.52
CA THR A 71 9.66 4.84 -13.06
C THR A 71 9.43 5.61 -14.34
N HIS A 72 8.44 5.20 -15.13
CA HIS A 72 8.11 5.83 -16.39
C HIS A 72 6.60 5.96 -16.53
N TYR A 73 6.16 6.92 -17.33
CA TYR A 73 4.76 7.10 -17.69
C TYR A 73 4.63 7.20 -19.22
N SER A 74 3.69 6.45 -19.81
CA SER A 74 3.38 6.54 -21.23
C SER A 74 1.89 6.29 -21.48
N LEU A 75 1.34 6.87 -22.54
CA LEU A 75 -0.03 6.54 -22.95
C LEU A 75 -0.18 5.05 -23.28
N SER A 76 -1.27 4.44 -22.85
CA SER A 76 -1.55 3.01 -23.08
C SER A 76 -1.52 2.61 -24.55
N ALA A 77 -1.82 3.55 -25.46
CA ALA A 77 -1.75 3.34 -26.91
C ALA A 77 -0.31 3.11 -27.44
N ARG A 78 0.74 3.49 -26.69
CA ARG A 78 2.15 3.33 -27.07
C ARG A 78 2.78 2.03 -26.54
N LEU A 79 2.10 1.30 -25.66
CA LEU A 79 2.63 0.05 -25.10
C LEU A 79 3.09 -0.95 -26.16
N PRO A 80 2.36 -1.20 -27.28
CA PRO A 80 2.84 -2.13 -28.31
C PRO A 80 4.19 -1.73 -28.91
N SER A 81 4.44 -0.42 -29.08
CA SER A 81 5.72 0.08 -29.60
C SER A 81 6.84 -0.03 -28.58
N ILE A 82 6.54 0.13 -27.28
CA ILE A 82 7.49 -0.08 -26.19
C ILE A 82 7.88 -1.57 -26.13
N GLU A 83 6.90 -2.48 -26.18
CA GLU A 83 7.12 -3.93 -26.19
C GLU A 83 7.98 -4.37 -27.38
N GLU A 84 7.66 -3.88 -28.59
CA GLU A 84 8.46 -4.15 -29.79
C GLU A 84 9.89 -3.65 -29.63
N ARG A 85 10.08 -2.40 -29.16
CA ARG A 85 11.41 -1.84 -28.93
C ARG A 85 12.20 -2.68 -27.95
N LEU A 86 11.64 -2.97 -26.78
CA LEU A 86 12.31 -3.77 -25.75
C LEU A 86 12.63 -5.19 -26.24
N GLY A 87 11.72 -5.81 -27.00
CA GLY A 87 11.92 -7.15 -27.57
C GLY A 87 13.04 -7.23 -28.61
N THR A 88 13.44 -6.10 -29.22
CA THR A 88 14.57 -6.04 -30.17
C THR A 88 15.92 -5.74 -29.51
N LEU A 89 15.93 -5.35 -28.24
CA LEU A 89 17.17 -5.06 -27.53
C LEU A 89 17.93 -6.35 -27.23
N VAL A 90 19.21 -6.39 -27.58
CA VAL A 90 20.13 -7.49 -27.26
C VAL A 90 21.12 -6.98 -26.21
N THR A 91 20.62 -6.75 -25.00
CA THR A 91 21.40 -6.23 -23.86
C THR A 91 20.73 -6.60 -22.54
N ASP A 92 21.54 -6.79 -21.52
CA ASP A 92 21.17 -6.92 -20.11
C ASP A 92 21.46 -5.64 -19.30
N ASP A 93 22.06 -4.62 -19.92
CA ASP A 93 22.42 -3.36 -19.28
C ASP A 93 21.16 -2.53 -18.95
N PRO A 94 20.85 -2.31 -17.65
CA PRO A 94 19.68 -1.54 -17.24
C PRO A 94 19.67 -0.12 -17.80
N SER A 95 20.84 0.50 -17.99
CA SER A 95 20.93 1.88 -18.49
C SER A 95 20.45 2.00 -19.94
N VAL A 96 20.67 0.96 -20.76
CA VAL A 96 20.20 0.92 -22.16
C VAL A 96 18.69 0.69 -22.22
N ILE A 97 18.16 -0.12 -21.30
CA ILE A 97 16.71 -0.35 -21.14
C ILE A 97 16.03 0.94 -20.69
N GLU A 98 16.57 1.62 -19.67
CA GLU A 98 16.11 2.90 -19.17
C GLU A 98 16.07 3.96 -20.28
N ALA A 99 17.19 4.17 -20.99
CA ALA A 99 17.26 5.12 -22.10
C ALA A 99 16.29 4.78 -23.25
N SER A 100 15.92 3.50 -23.41
CA SER A 100 14.91 3.08 -24.38
C SER A 100 13.49 3.40 -23.91
N LEU A 101 13.19 3.24 -22.62
CA LEU A 101 11.90 3.61 -22.03
C LEU A 101 11.69 5.13 -21.98
N ASP A 102 12.75 5.89 -21.71
CA ASP A 102 12.73 7.36 -21.70
C ASP A 102 12.24 7.95 -23.03
N GLN A 103 12.58 7.32 -24.16
CA GLN A 103 12.15 7.76 -25.50
C GLN A 103 10.64 7.73 -25.70
N TYR A 104 9.91 6.93 -24.91
CA TYR A 104 8.45 6.81 -24.98
C TYR A 104 7.75 7.49 -23.81
N SER A 105 8.51 8.05 -22.87
CA SER A 105 7.98 8.62 -21.64
C SER A 105 7.40 10.01 -21.87
N ASP A 106 6.21 10.23 -21.34
CA ASP A 106 5.53 11.52 -21.39
C ASP A 106 5.73 12.28 -20.06
N LEU A 107 6.08 13.56 -20.16
CA LEU A 107 6.15 14.45 -19.00
C LEU A 107 4.73 14.81 -18.54
N VAL A 108 4.40 14.44 -17.31
CA VAL A 108 3.07 14.63 -16.72
C VAL A 108 3.17 15.24 -15.32
N TYR A 109 2.11 15.91 -14.90
CA TYR A 109 2.02 16.56 -13.59
C TYR A 109 0.67 16.22 -12.93
N PRO A 110 0.64 15.98 -11.61
CA PRO A 110 -0.59 15.75 -10.88
C PRO A 110 -1.62 16.86 -11.12
N ASP A 111 -2.89 16.48 -11.14
CA ASP A 111 -3.97 17.47 -11.21
C ASP A 111 -4.11 18.23 -9.89
N LYS A 112 -4.77 19.40 -9.92
CA LYS A 112 -4.94 20.28 -8.75
C LYS A 112 -5.68 19.63 -7.56
N ARG A 113 -6.43 18.56 -7.79
CA ARG A 113 -7.19 17.82 -6.76
C ARG A 113 -6.38 16.67 -6.16
N SER A 114 -5.27 16.31 -6.79
CA SER A 114 -4.37 15.27 -6.31
C SER A 114 -3.88 15.55 -4.90
N VAL A 115 -3.66 14.46 -4.15
CA VAL A 115 -3.14 14.49 -2.78
C VAL A 115 -1.77 15.18 -2.69
N PHE A 116 -1.01 15.24 -3.79
CA PHE A 116 0.28 15.95 -3.83
C PHE A 116 0.17 17.46 -3.56
N HIS A 117 -0.99 18.07 -3.81
CA HIS A 117 -1.24 19.47 -3.45
C HIS A 117 -1.66 19.66 -1.99
N ARG A 118 -1.69 18.58 -1.20
CA ARG A 118 -2.14 18.56 0.20
C ARG A 118 -1.11 17.89 1.12
N ILE A 119 0.14 17.74 0.66
CA ILE A 119 1.19 17.04 1.40
C ILE A 119 1.40 17.62 2.80
N GLU A 120 1.34 18.95 2.97
CA GLU A 120 1.49 19.56 4.30
C GLU A 120 0.40 19.10 5.29
N THR A 121 -0.86 19.10 4.88
CA THR A 121 -1.98 18.60 5.70
C THR A 121 -1.88 17.09 5.90
N LEU A 122 -1.50 16.35 4.86
CA LEU A 122 -1.30 14.91 4.94
C LEU A 122 -0.22 14.56 5.96
N ASP A 123 0.95 15.18 5.87
CA ASP A 123 2.08 14.94 6.76
C ASP A 123 1.74 15.36 8.20
N LYS A 124 1.00 16.46 8.37
CA LYS A 124 0.50 16.88 9.67
C LYS A 124 -0.42 15.83 10.31
N CYS A 125 -1.36 15.28 9.55
CA CYS A 125 -2.36 14.34 10.07
C CYS A 125 -1.84 12.91 10.20
N PHE A 126 -1.19 12.38 9.17
CA PHE A 126 -0.65 11.01 9.15
C PHE A 126 0.73 10.91 9.82
N GLY A 127 1.23 12.03 10.34
CA GLY A 127 2.46 12.15 11.12
C GLY A 127 2.41 11.51 12.51
N HIS A 128 1.20 11.33 13.06
CA HIS A 128 0.99 10.83 14.41
C HIS A 128 1.33 9.33 14.58
N ASP A 129 1.48 8.91 15.84
CA ASP A 129 1.96 7.57 16.20
C ASP A 129 0.83 6.53 16.21
N THR A 130 -0.41 6.96 16.48
CA THR A 130 -1.58 6.09 16.59
C THR A 130 -2.67 6.44 15.58
N VAL A 131 -3.51 5.46 15.23
CA VAL A 131 -4.64 5.68 14.29
C VAL A 131 -5.65 6.65 14.87
N GLU A 132 -5.87 6.58 16.18
CA GLU A 132 -6.74 7.48 16.94
C GLU A 132 -6.28 8.94 16.80
N GLU A 133 -5.00 9.23 17.04
CA GLU A 133 -4.45 10.58 16.86
C GLU A 133 -4.52 11.07 15.41
N ILE A 134 -4.33 10.18 14.42
CA ILE A 134 -4.50 10.51 13.00
C ILE A 134 -5.96 10.94 12.73
N ILE A 135 -6.94 10.21 13.27
CA ILE A 135 -8.36 10.54 13.12
C ILE A 135 -8.68 11.87 13.81
N ASP A 136 -8.23 12.08 15.04
CA ASP A 136 -8.45 13.32 15.79
C ASP A 136 -7.86 14.54 15.06
N ALA A 137 -6.67 14.39 14.47
CA ALA A 137 -6.04 15.42 13.67
C ALA A 137 -6.86 15.73 12.40
N LEU A 138 -7.35 14.71 11.69
CA LEU A 138 -8.21 14.88 10.52
C LEU A 138 -9.56 15.53 10.87
N GLU A 139 -10.18 15.17 12.00
CA GLU A 139 -11.44 15.78 12.47
C GLU A 139 -11.25 17.27 12.82
N SER A 140 -10.12 17.61 13.43
CA SER A 140 -9.74 18.99 13.72
C SER A 140 -9.54 19.81 12.44
N GLU A 141 -8.82 19.27 11.46
CA GLU A 141 -8.62 19.93 10.16
C GLU A 141 -9.93 20.09 9.38
N ALA A 142 -10.79 19.06 9.36
CA ALA A 142 -12.09 19.10 8.69
C ALA A 142 -12.99 20.21 9.25
N THR A 143 -12.97 20.41 10.58
CA THR A 143 -13.78 21.43 11.24
C THR A 143 -13.25 22.85 11.00
N GLY A 144 -11.92 23.03 10.97
CA GLY A 144 -11.31 24.35 10.79
C GLY A 144 -11.36 24.89 9.35
N SER A 145 -11.36 24.00 8.35
CA SER A 145 -11.20 24.37 6.93
C SER A 145 -12.37 23.98 6.02
N TYR A 146 -13.35 23.21 6.52
CA TYR A 146 -14.39 22.57 5.72
C TYR A 146 -13.83 21.76 4.54
N ASP A 147 -12.66 21.14 4.72
CA ASP A 147 -12.00 20.40 3.65
C ASP A 147 -12.71 19.07 3.36
N GLU A 148 -13.26 18.96 2.15
CA GLU A 148 -13.90 17.76 1.63
C GLU A 148 -12.94 16.55 1.63
N TRP A 149 -11.63 16.77 1.45
CA TRP A 149 -10.64 15.70 1.46
C TRP A 149 -10.50 15.06 2.84
N CYS A 150 -10.44 15.85 3.91
CA CYS A 150 -10.41 15.33 5.29
C CYS A 150 -11.68 14.54 5.60
N THR A 151 -12.85 15.07 5.21
CA THR A 151 -14.14 14.40 5.42
C THR A 151 -14.23 13.07 4.67
N SER A 152 -13.79 13.02 3.41
CA SER A 152 -13.75 11.79 2.61
C SER A 152 -12.77 10.76 3.17
N THR A 153 -11.60 11.23 3.62
CA THR A 153 -10.57 10.40 4.24
C THR A 153 -11.07 9.77 5.54
N LEU A 154 -11.69 10.56 6.43
CA LEU A 154 -12.30 10.09 7.67
C LEU A 154 -13.36 9.01 7.41
N LYS A 155 -14.20 9.20 6.38
CA LYS A 155 -15.19 8.20 5.99
C LYS A 155 -14.53 6.87 5.63
N LYS A 156 -13.45 6.88 4.84
CA LYS A 156 -12.73 5.66 4.45
C LYS A 156 -12.11 4.95 5.65
N LEU A 157 -11.50 5.70 6.57
CA LEU A 157 -10.94 5.14 7.80
C LEU A 157 -12.04 4.49 8.65
N LYS A 158 -13.22 5.13 8.78
CA LYS A 158 -14.36 4.60 9.54
C LYS A 158 -15.01 3.36 8.89
N GLU A 159 -14.83 3.14 7.59
CA GLU A 159 -15.32 1.95 6.87
C GLU A 159 -14.35 0.74 6.97
N ALA A 160 -13.08 0.96 7.30
CA ALA A 160 -12.06 -0.08 7.42
C ALA A 160 -12.15 -0.83 8.76
N SER A 161 -11.55 -2.02 8.84
CA SER A 161 -11.44 -2.75 10.12
C SER A 161 -10.55 -1.96 11.08
N PRO A 162 -11.00 -1.69 12.33
CA PRO A 162 -10.18 -1.02 13.34
C PRO A 162 -8.87 -1.76 13.64
N LEU A 163 -8.91 -3.09 13.71
CA LEU A 163 -7.73 -3.91 13.93
C LEU A 163 -6.78 -3.82 12.73
N SER A 164 -7.31 -3.94 11.51
CA SER A 164 -6.54 -3.79 10.26
C SER A 164 -5.83 -2.44 10.17
N LEU A 165 -6.47 -1.35 10.59
CA LEU A 165 -5.84 -0.02 10.61
C LEU A 165 -4.62 -0.01 11.54
N LYS A 166 -4.75 -0.50 12.78
CA LYS A 166 -3.65 -0.50 13.75
C LYS A 166 -2.48 -1.38 13.32
N VAL A 167 -2.75 -2.60 12.84
CA VAL A 167 -1.67 -3.49 12.36
C VAL A 167 -1.00 -2.92 11.09
N SER A 168 -1.76 -2.26 10.21
CA SER A 168 -1.21 -1.65 8.99
C SER A 168 -0.32 -0.45 9.32
N LEU A 169 -0.76 0.46 10.20
CA LEU A 169 0.05 1.60 10.63
C LEU A 169 1.39 1.11 11.21
N ARG A 170 1.35 0.16 12.15
CA ARG A 170 2.57 -0.43 12.71
C ARG A 170 3.43 -1.07 11.62
N SER A 171 2.82 -1.82 10.70
CA SER A 171 3.55 -2.47 9.62
C SER A 171 4.32 -1.46 8.76
N ILE A 172 3.66 -0.42 8.25
CA ILE A 172 4.34 0.63 7.47
C ILE A 172 5.47 1.29 8.27
N ARG A 173 5.23 1.61 9.55
CA ARG A 173 6.21 2.28 10.41
C ARG A 173 7.49 1.47 10.62
N GLU A 174 7.42 0.19 10.99
CA GLU A 174 8.66 -0.61 11.14
C GLU A 174 9.29 -0.94 9.77
N GLY A 175 8.49 -0.99 8.70
CA GLY A 175 8.96 -1.25 7.33
C GLY A 175 9.94 -0.18 6.82
N ARG A 176 9.80 1.06 7.32
CA ARG A 176 10.68 2.20 7.00
C ARG A 176 12.15 1.96 7.35
N PHE A 177 12.42 1.05 8.28
CA PHE A 177 13.76 0.73 8.78
C PHE A 177 14.19 -0.71 8.44
N GLN A 178 13.45 -1.38 7.57
CA GLN A 178 13.66 -2.78 7.20
C GLN A 178 13.99 -2.92 5.72
N THR A 179 14.72 -3.97 5.39
CA THR A 179 14.87 -4.42 4.00
C THR A 179 13.57 -5.03 3.50
N LEU A 180 13.41 -5.14 2.17
CA LEU A 180 12.26 -5.83 1.57
C LEU A 180 12.10 -7.26 2.11
N ASP A 181 13.21 -7.98 2.31
CA ASP A 181 13.19 -9.35 2.82
C ASP A 181 12.62 -9.44 4.23
N GLN A 182 13.06 -8.54 5.12
CA GLN A 182 12.54 -8.45 6.48
C GLN A 182 11.05 -8.07 6.48
N CYS A 183 10.64 -7.16 5.60
CA CYS A 183 9.23 -6.80 5.43
C CYS A 183 8.40 -7.99 4.98
N LEU A 184 8.84 -8.74 3.97
CA LEU A 184 8.15 -9.93 3.46
C LEU A 184 8.01 -11.02 4.52
N VAL A 185 9.07 -11.29 5.29
CA VAL A 185 9.02 -12.26 6.40
C VAL A 185 8.00 -11.83 7.46
N ARG A 186 8.00 -10.55 7.86
CA ARG A 186 7.03 -10.04 8.82
C ARG A 186 5.60 -10.08 8.29
N GLU A 187 5.39 -9.64 7.06
CA GLU A 187 4.07 -9.65 6.42
C GLU A 187 3.53 -11.08 6.22
N TYR A 188 4.41 -12.06 6.01
CA TYR A 188 4.03 -13.47 5.98
C TYR A 188 3.43 -13.91 7.33
N ARG A 189 4.08 -13.57 8.45
CA ARG A 189 3.53 -13.84 9.79
C ARG A 189 2.18 -13.16 9.97
N MET A 190 2.11 -11.87 9.67
CA MET A 190 0.87 -11.09 9.78
C MET A 190 -0.25 -11.69 8.94
N SER A 191 0.05 -12.16 7.74
CA SER A 191 -0.91 -12.77 6.81
C SER A 191 -1.46 -14.06 7.40
N LEU A 192 -0.59 -14.95 7.86
CA LEU A 192 -1.00 -16.21 8.48
C LEU A 192 -1.82 -15.99 9.75
N GLN A 193 -1.40 -15.06 10.61
CA GLN A 193 -2.17 -14.69 11.80
C GLN A 193 -3.56 -14.14 11.43
N GLY A 194 -3.63 -13.27 10.43
CA GLY A 194 -4.88 -12.66 9.95
C GLY A 194 -5.86 -13.65 9.31
N ILE A 195 -5.38 -14.72 8.67
CA ILE A 195 -6.25 -15.75 8.08
C ILE A 195 -6.56 -16.91 9.03
N SER A 196 -5.78 -17.09 10.11
CA SER A 196 -5.93 -18.21 11.06
C SER A 196 -7.25 -18.23 11.83
N LYS A 197 -7.93 -17.07 11.92
CA LYS A 197 -9.10 -16.81 12.76
C LYS A 197 -8.87 -16.92 14.26
N GLN A 198 -7.62 -17.05 14.71
CA GLN A 198 -7.31 -17.09 16.14
C GLN A 198 -7.37 -15.69 16.77
N VAL A 199 -6.94 -14.66 16.02
CA VAL A 199 -6.95 -13.28 16.49
C VAL A 199 -8.26 -12.58 16.17
N SER A 200 -8.69 -12.61 14.90
CA SER A 200 -9.96 -12.00 14.44
C SER A 200 -10.53 -12.75 13.25
N ASN A 201 -11.83 -12.60 13.01
CA ASN A 201 -12.51 -13.09 11.81
C ASN A 201 -12.73 -11.98 10.75
N ASP A 202 -12.17 -10.78 10.97
CA ASP A 202 -12.36 -9.61 10.10
C ASP A 202 -12.03 -9.89 8.63
N PHE A 203 -10.96 -10.62 8.33
CA PHE A 203 -10.65 -10.96 6.94
C PHE A 203 -11.79 -11.70 6.23
N CYS A 204 -12.36 -12.72 6.88
CA CYS A 204 -13.48 -13.47 6.32
C CYS A 204 -14.74 -12.61 6.20
N GLU A 205 -15.00 -11.77 7.18
CA GLU A 205 -16.15 -10.86 7.18
C GLU A 205 -16.03 -9.77 6.10
N GLY A 206 -14.84 -9.21 5.91
CA GLY A 206 -14.56 -8.21 4.89
C GLY A 206 -14.66 -8.79 3.48
N VAL A 207 -14.11 -9.99 3.27
CA VAL A 207 -14.28 -10.75 2.02
C VAL A 207 -15.76 -11.04 1.76
N ARG A 208 -16.51 -11.50 2.77
CA ARG A 208 -17.95 -11.72 2.65
C ARG A 208 -18.66 -10.43 2.22
N ALA A 209 -18.46 -9.33 2.95
CA ALA A 209 -19.17 -8.08 2.72
C ALA A 209 -18.86 -7.43 1.37
N ARG A 210 -17.61 -7.49 0.90
CA ARG A 210 -17.15 -6.75 -0.29
C ARG A 210 -17.11 -7.58 -1.57
N LEU A 211 -16.77 -8.87 -1.48
CA LEU A 211 -16.53 -9.70 -2.66
C LEU A 211 -17.65 -10.72 -2.90
N VAL A 212 -18.20 -11.30 -1.84
CA VAL A 212 -19.24 -12.33 -1.93
C VAL A 212 -20.64 -11.71 -1.99
N ASP A 213 -21.08 -11.09 -0.90
CA ASP A 213 -22.42 -10.53 -0.77
C ASP A 213 -22.53 -9.14 -1.40
N LYS A 214 -21.40 -8.44 -1.54
CA LYS A 214 -21.30 -7.08 -2.11
C LYS A 214 -22.27 -6.09 -1.46
N ASN A 215 -22.49 -6.25 -0.16
CA ASN A 215 -23.35 -5.37 0.63
C ASN A 215 -22.58 -4.17 1.22
N PHE A 216 -21.23 -4.20 1.17
CA PHE A 216 -20.33 -3.15 1.69
C PHE A 216 -20.59 -2.81 3.16
N ALA A 217 -21.14 -3.75 3.93
CA ALA A 217 -21.48 -3.60 5.34
C ALA A 217 -20.85 -4.74 6.16
N PRO A 218 -19.51 -4.73 6.32
CA PRO A 218 -18.82 -5.65 7.20
C PRO A 218 -19.11 -5.33 8.67
N LYS A 219 -19.19 -6.36 9.49
CA LYS A 219 -19.36 -6.30 10.95
C LYS A 219 -18.04 -6.63 11.61
N TRP A 220 -17.19 -5.62 11.73
CA TRP A 220 -15.87 -5.77 12.34
C TRP A 220 -15.94 -6.16 13.82
N ASP A 221 -14.99 -6.98 14.24
CA ASP A 221 -14.78 -7.36 15.63
C ASP A 221 -13.28 -7.30 15.96
N PRO A 222 -12.83 -6.26 16.69
CA PRO A 222 -13.63 -5.27 17.43
C PRO A 222 -14.28 -4.18 16.54
N PRO A 223 -15.42 -3.58 16.96
CA PRO A 223 -16.19 -2.67 16.10
C PRO A 223 -15.66 -1.23 16.04
N CYS A 224 -14.76 -0.83 16.94
CA CYS A 224 -14.15 0.51 16.97
C CYS A 224 -12.72 0.46 17.53
N LEU A 225 -11.94 1.52 17.30
CA LEU A 225 -10.51 1.57 17.59
C LEU A 225 -10.20 1.43 19.08
N GLU A 226 -11.01 2.04 19.95
CA GLU A 226 -10.85 2.04 21.40
C GLU A 226 -10.98 0.62 21.99
N ASN A 227 -11.72 -0.24 21.28
CA ASN A 227 -11.95 -1.62 21.68
C ASN A 227 -10.89 -2.59 21.16
N VAL A 228 -9.90 -2.12 20.38
CA VAL A 228 -8.80 -2.97 19.89
C VAL A 228 -7.70 -3.07 20.95
N PRO A 229 -7.55 -4.23 21.61
CA PRO A 229 -6.54 -4.43 22.64
C PRO A 229 -5.13 -4.43 22.03
N LYS A 230 -4.13 -3.98 22.80
CA LYS A 230 -2.73 -3.93 22.32
C LYS A 230 -2.19 -5.33 22.00
N ASP A 231 -2.50 -6.31 22.81
CA ASP A 231 -2.11 -7.72 22.61
C ASP A 231 -2.70 -8.31 21.33
N MET A 232 -3.90 -7.89 20.93
CA MET A 232 -4.49 -8.28 19.65
C MET A 232 -3.65 -7.81 18.46
N VAL A 233 -3.13 -6.58 18.53
CA VAL A 233 -2.19 -6.05 17.53
C VAL A 233 -0.85 -6.77 17.61
N ASP A 234 -0.30 -6.95 18.82
CA ASP A 234 1.00 -7.61 19.03
C ASP A 234 1.02 -9.04 18.47
N ASN A 235 -0.09 -9.78 18.59
CA ASN A 235 -0.23 -11.15 18.08
C ASN A 235 0.00 -11.28 16.58
N TYR A 236 -0.29 -10.25 15.77
CA TYR A 236 0.01 -10.26 14.32
C TYR A 236 1.51 -10.29 14.03
N PHE A 237 2.35 -9.84 14.96
CA PHE A 237 3.80 -9.71 14.78
C PHE A 237 4.59 -10.79 15.52
N LEU A 238 3.92 -11.64 16.31
CA LEU A 238 4.56 -12.75 17.00
C LEU A 238 5.06 -13.82 16.02
N PRO A 239 6.14 -14.55 16.37
CA PRO A 239 6.55 -15.73 15.62
C PRO A 239 5.41 -16.73 15.47
N LEU A 240 5.45 -17.47 14.36
CA LEU A 240 4.50 -18.54 14.09
C LEU A 240 4.77 -19.75 15.00
N SER A 241 3.79 -20.65 15.11
CA SER A 241 3.94 -21.87 15.91
C SER A 241 5.06 -22.77 15.38
N GLU A 242 5.61 -23.68 16.19
CA GLU A 242 6.65 -24.62 15.76
C GLU A 242 6.28 -25.48 14.54
N PHE A 243 4.98 -25.62 14.24
CA PHE A 243 4.46 -26.39 13.11
C PHE A 243 4.36 -25.58 11.81
N GLU A 244 4.51 -24.26 11.88
CA GLU A 244 4.42 -23.37 10.73
C GLU A 244 5.77 -22.65 10.58
N PRO A 245 6.62 -23.07 9.62
CA PRO A 245 7.95 -22.51 9.47
C PRO A 245 7.87 -21.04 9.03
N GLU A 246 8.92 -20.29 9.37
CA GLU A 246 9.09 -18.94 8.87
C GLU A 246 9.25 -18.92 7.34
N LEU A 247 8.92 -17.79 6.71
CA LEU A 247 9.21 -17.60 5.29
C LEU A 247 10.72 -17.64 5.02
N GLU A 248 11.18 -18.69 4.34
CA GLU A 248 12.55 -18.79 3.84
C GLU A 248 12.63 -18.27 2.41
N LEU A 249 13.17 -17.05 2.25
CA LEU A 249 13.40 -16.46 0.94
C LEU A 249 14.63 -17.09 0.26
N PRO A 250 14.57 -17.43 -1.04
CA PRO A 250 15.69 -18.01 -1.78
C PRO A 250 16.72 -16.93 -2.17
N THR A 251 17.24 -16.18 -1.20
CA THR A 251 18.14 -15.04 -1.42
C THR A 251 19.43 -15.43 -2.15
N LYS A 252 19.89 -16.68 -1.99
CA LYS A 252 21.06 -17.23 -2.69
C LYS A 252 20.86 -17.46 -4.19
N LEU A 253 19.61 -17.55 -4.65
CA LEU A 253 19.25 -17.73 -6.05
C LEU A 253 18.97 -16.41 -6.77
N ARG A 254 19.03 -15.28 -6.06
CA ARG A 254 18.83 -13.98 -6.67
C ARG A 254 20.00 -13.68 -7.58
N GLU A 255 19.71 -13.47 -8.86
CA GLU A 255 20.64 -12.84 -9.77
C GLU A 255 20.92 -11.44 -9.23
N ALA A 256 22.20 -11.12 -9.03
CA ALA A 256 22.58 -9.74 -8.77
C ALA A 256 22.29 -8.96 -10.05
N PHE A 257 21.28 -8.08 -10.01
CA PHE A 257 21.20 -6.99 -10.98
C PHE A 257 22.36 -6.04 -10.64
N THR A 258 23.53 -6.30 -11.21
CA THR A 258 24.69 -5.38 -11.19
C THR A 258 24.53 -4.31 -12.23
#